data_AF-A0A8K0K589-F1
#
_entry.id   AF-A0A8K0K589-F1
#
_cell.length_a   1.000
_cell.length_b   1.000
_cell.length_c   1.000
_cell.angle_alpha   90.00
_cell.angle_beta   90.00
_cell.angle_gamma   90.00
#
_symmetry.space_group_name_H-M   'P 1'
#
loop_
_entity.id
_entity.type
_entity.pdbx_description
1 polymer ?
#
loop_
_entity_poly.entity_id
_entity_poly.type
_entity_poly.pdbx_seq_one_letter_code
_entity_poly.pdbx_strand_id
1 'polypeptide(L)'
;MTDRLPYVEMIQLLILVTSAPPNTEARSAIRRTWANESQLPLEAEVFFVLGTTYDEKVMETVEKEAEKYNDIIMEDFIDSYDNLTYKTLFALKWATRNCFKATHLLKTDDDMLIIPENILRRLIYVRDFLSLQGKINNGIKEFIPSIRKKQHWRGKNNSLSKENPIQDLAHKKNETVNKFDTGDDYLCITEQETKRDEDKIGAITNGYILGKILRRVPPYRDRKSKWFIPYTLYNEDYLPDFATGTAYVIANGNKNCGVIKSLFINSLKITPVLPLEDVFVTGIVAEHLDLLLIEDNTRFSSSIPVLFPWTLSRLATCYYYDMAAIHGLKPNDLITAWKKLQDITAYECQSTSGLIQKKIYAMLAMFEMPNG
;
A
#
# COMPACT_ATOMS: atom_id res chain seq x y z
N MET A 1 14.68 -16.57 -38.50
CA MET A 1 13.94 -15.53 -37.76
C MET A 1 13.18 -16.23 -36.65
N THR A 2 13.77 -16.25 -35.46
CA THR A 2 13.12 -16.75 -34.25
C THR A 2 12.44 -15.56 -33.60
N ASP A 3 11.12 -15.46 -33.77
CA ASP A 3 10.31 -14.54 -32.99
C ASP A 3 10.44 -14.96 -31.52
N ARG A 4 11.28 -14.22 -30.77
CA ARG A 4 11.27 -14.31 -29.32
C ARG A 4 9.90 -13.81 -28.88
N LEU A 5 9.11 -14.69 -28.29
CA LEU A 5 7.93 -14.32 -27.51
C LEU A 5 8.32 -13.14 -26.60
N PRO A 6 7.52 -12.06 -26.55
CA PRO A 6 7.86 -10.90 -25.73
C PRO A 6 8.03 -11.37 -24.28
N TYR A 7 9.19 -11.05 -23.71
CA TYR A 7 9.54 -11.34 -22.33
C TYR A 7 8.42 -10.81 -21.43
N VAL A 8 7.68 -11.71 -20.77
CA VAL A 8 6.70 -11.31 -19.76
C VAL A 8 7.49 -10.72 -18.61
N GLU A 9 7.37 -9.41 -18.40
CA GLU A 9 8.05 -8.72 -17.30
C GLU A 9 7.62 -9.39 -15.99
N MET A 10 8.59 -10.01 -15.30
CA MET A 10 8.32 -10.80 -14.09
C MET A 10 7.90 -9.86 -12.96
N ILE A 11 6.80 -10.20 -12.28
CA ILE A 11 6.34 -9.46 -11.11
C ILE A 11 7.23 -9.85 -9.94
N GLN A 12 8.03 -8.89 -9.48
CA GLN A 12 8.78 -8.99 -8.23
C GLN A 12 8.04 -8.18 -7.16
N LEU A 13 7.53 -8.88 -6.14
CA LEU A 13 6.60 -8.35 -5.16
C LEU A 13 7.28 -8.20 -3.80
N LEU A 14 7.54 -6.97 -3.39
CA LEU A 14 7.97 -6.66 -2.04
C LEU A 14 6.74 -6.45 -1.15
N ILE A 15 6.60 -7.22 -0.07
CA ILE A 15 5.51 -7.08 0.90
C ILE A 15 6.08 -6.48 2.18
N LEU A 16 5.66 -5.27 2.52
CA LEU A 16 6.02 -4.59 3.76
C LEU A 16 4.83 -4.61 4.72
N VAL A 17 5.00 -5.35 5.81
CA VAL A 17 4.01 -5.51 6.87
C VAL A 17 4.31 -4.54 7.99
N THR A 18 3.51 -3.49 8.15
CA THR A 18 3.65 -2.59 9.30
C THR A 18 3.14 -3.27 10.57
N SER A 19 4.01 -3.39 11.56
CA SER A 19 3.72 -4.04 12.85
C SER A 19 4.22 -3.16 13.99
N ALA A 20 3.85 -3.47 15.23
CA ALA A 20 4.36 -2.81 16.43
C ALA A 20 5.26 -3.76 17.23
N PRO A 21 6.27 -3.29 17.98
CA PRO A 21 7.14 -4.12 18.82
C PRO A 21 6.41 -5.22 19.63
N PRO A 22 5.32 -4.95 20.37
CA PRO A 22 4.64 -5.97 21.17
C PRO A 22 3.89 -7.05 20.34
N ASN A 23 3.68 -6.85 19.04
CA ASN A 23 2.88 -7.73 18.18
C ASN A 23 3.65 -8.97 17.66
N THR A 24 4.56 -9.53 18.47
CA THR A 24 5.34 -10.73 18.10
C THR A 24 4.46 -11.92 17.73
N GLU A 25 3.30 -12.10 18.39
CA GLU A 25 2.37 -13.18 18.07
C GLU A 25 1.73 -13.02 16.68
N ALA A 26 1.40 -11.78 16.29
CA ALA A 26 0.84 -11.46 14.98
C ALA A 26 1.86 -11.75 13.87
N ARG A 27 3.10 -11.27 14.02
CA ARG A 27 4.20 -11.58 13.08
C ARG A 27 4.46 -13.09 12.99
N SER A 28 4.45 -13.80 14.12
CA SER A 28 4.58 -15.26 14.16
C SER A 28 3.44 -15.99 13.44
N ALA A 29 2.20 -15.50 13.55
CA ALA A 29 1.07 -16.07 12.82
C ALA A 29 1.19 -15.84 11.31
N ILE A 30 1.61 -14.65 10.88
CA ILE A 30 1.86 -14.33 9.47
C ILE A 30 2.92 -15.27 8.87
N ARG A 31 4.08 -15.42 9.53
CA ARG A 31 5.15 -16.35 9.09
C ARG A 31 4.70 -17.81 8.97
N ARG A 32 3.79 -18.24 9.85
CA ARG A 32 3.22 -19.60 9.86
C ARG A 32 2.09 -19.81 8.85
N THR A 33 1.65 -18.75 8.18
CA THR A 33 0.50 -18.78 7.27
C THR A 33 0.89 -18.27 5.88
N TRP A 34 0.37 -17.11 5.47
CA TRP A 34 0.46 -16.62 4.10
C TRP A 34 1.84 -16.08 3.73
N ALA A 35 2.69 -15.74 4.71
CA ALA A 35 4.08 -15.33 4.49
C ALA A 35 5.07 -16.50 4.61
N ASN A 36 4.58 -17.74 4.70
CA ASN A 36 5.46 -18.89 4.65
C ASN A 36 6.09 -19.01 3.25
N GLU A 37 7.39 -19.30 3.18
CA GLU A 37 8.14 -19.38 1.91
C GLU A 37 7.49 -20.34 0.88
N SER A 38 6.91 -21.45 1.32
CA SER A 38 6.21 -22.41 0.43
C SER A 38 4.91 -21.86 -0.19
N GLN A 39 4.40 -20.75 0.34
CA GLN A 39 3.12 -20.14 -0.05
C GLN A 39 3.33 -18.86 -0.88
N LEU A 40 4.55 -18.33 -0.88
CA LEU A 40 4.89 -17.11 -1.59
C LEU A 40 5.22 -17.44 -3.06
N PRO A 41 4.85 -16.56 -3.99
CA PRO A 41 5.42 -16.58 -5.33
C PRO A 41 6.95 -16.52 -5.30
N LEU A 42 7.62 -17.11 -6.29
CA LEU A 42 9.08 -17.27 -6.31
C LEU A 42 9.84 -15.95 -6.13
N GLU A 43 9.29 -14.83 -6.60
CA GLU A 43 9.90 -13.50 -6.53
C GLU A 43 9.23 -12.57 -5.50
N ALA A 44 8.53 -13.13 -4.50
CA ALA A 44 7.94 -12.36 -3.42
C ALA A 44 8.77 -12.42 -2.13
N GLU A 45 9.03 -11.26 -1.54
CA GLU A 45 9.74 -11.12 -0.26
C GLU A 45 8.86 -10.39 0.75
N VAL A 46 8.90 -10.83 2.01
CA VAL A 46 8.09 -10.26 3.10
C VAL A 46 9.01 -9.72 4.19
N PHE A 47 8.80 -8.47 4.59
CA PHE A 47 9.50 -7.85 5.72
C PHE A 47 8.52 -7.16 6.66
N PHE A 48 8.81 -7.22 7.95
CA PHE A 48 8.09 -6.51 9.00
C PHE A 48 8.74 -5.16 9.28
N VAL A 49 7.97 -4.08 9.27
CA VAL A 49 8.45 -2.72 9.50
C VAL A 49 8.01 -2.25 10.88
N LEU A 50 8.97 -1.95 11.74
CA LEU A 50 8.78 -1.59 13.15
C LEU A 50 9.46 -0.24 13.47
N GLY A 51 8.92 0.46 14.47
CA GLY A 51 9.69 1.45 15.23
C GLY A 51 10.27 0.83 16.51
N THR A 52 10.74 1.68 17.42
CA THR A 52 11.21 1.30 18.76
C THR A 52 10.11 1.46 19.81
N THR A 53 10.32 0.90 21.00
CA THR A 53 9.47 1.13 22.18
C THR A 53 10.34 1.43 23.39
N TYR A 54 9.81 2.18 24.36
CA TYR A 54 10.47 2.43 25.64
C TYR A 54 10.51 1.19 26.56
N ASP A 55 9.72 0.16 26.26
CA ASP A 55 9.75 -1.09 27.01
C ASP A 55 10.96 -1.93 26.61
N GLU A 56 12.01 -1.88 27.44
CA GLU A 56 13.27 -2.60 27.22
C GLU A 56 13.08 -4.12 27.07
N LYS A 57 12.10 -4.73 27.77
CA LYS A 57 11.84 -6.18 27.68
C LYS A 57 11.21 -6.53 26.34
N VAL A 58 10.32 -5.68 25.85
CA VAL A 58 9.73 -5.83 24.51
C VAL A 58 10.83 -5.64 23.46
N MET A 59 11.70 -4.63 23.61
CA MET A 59 12.82 -4.42 22.68
C MET A 59 13.78 -5.60 22.65
N GLU A 60 14.20 -6.14 23.79
CA GLU A 60 15.06 -7.34 23.86
C GLU A 60 14.41 -8.54 23.15
N THR A 61 13.08 -8.66 23.23
CA THR A 61 12.32 -9.71 22.53
C THR A 61 12.35 -9.49 21.02
N VAL A 62 12.21 -8.26 20.55
CA VAL A 62 12.24 -7.90 19.12
C VAL A 62 13.65 -8.05 18.55
N GLU A 63 14.70 -7.71 19.28
CA GLU A 63 16.09 -7.90 18.85
C GLU A 63 16.40 -9.38 18.61
N LYS A 64 16.04 -10.25 19.57
CA LYS A 64 16.16 -11.71 19.41
C LYS A 64 15.32 -12.24 18.25
N GLU A 65 14.15 -11.66 18.01
CA GLU A 65 13.31 -12.01 16.86
C GLU A 65 13.99 -11.61 15.54
N ALA A 66 14.55 -10.41 15.47
CA ALA A 66 15.23 -9.88 14.28
C ALA A 66 16.48 -10.71 13.94
N GLU A 67 17.30 -11.05 14.94
CA GLU A 67 18.46 -11.93 14.77
C GLU A 67 18.07 -13.32 14.25
N LYS A 68 16.93 -13.84 14.70
CA LYS A 68 16.47 -15.18 14.35
C LYS A 68 15.90 -15.28 12.94
N TYR A 69 15.09 -14.31 12.53
CA TYR A 69 14.31 -14.40 11.29
C TYR A 69 14.88 -13.55 10.15
N ASN A 70 15.70 -12.54 10.46
CA ASN A 70 16.31 -11.63 9.47
C ASN A 70 15.27 -11.00 8.50
N ASP A 71 14.05 -10.76 8.99
CA ASP A 71 12.91 -10.24 8.24
C ASP A 71 12.30 -8.99 8.89
N ILE A 72 12.98 -8.40 9.88
CA ILE A 72 12.57 -7.17 10.56
C ILE A 72 13.41 -6.00 10.05
N ILE A 73 12.71 -4.97 9.61
CA ILE A 73 13.25 -3.66 9.29
C ILE A 73 12.82 -2.72 10.42
N MET A 74 13.80 -2.13 11.12
CA MET A 74 13.56 -1.25 12.25
C MET A 74 14.27 0.09 12.07
N GLU A 75 13.65 1.16 12.53
CA GLU A 75 14.23 2.52 12.57
C GLU A 75 14.04 3.10 13.97
N ASP A 76 14.94 4.02 14.34
CA ASP A 76 14.94 4.68 15.65
C ASP A 76 13.87 5.79 15.75
N PHE A 77 12.61 5.38 15.79
CA PHE A 77 11.48 6.24 16.15
C PHE A 77 10.48 5.48 17.00
N ILE A 78 9.86 6.17 17.97
CA ILE A 78 8.88 5.55 18.85
C ILE A 78 7.65 5.12 18.07
N ASP A 79 7.33 3.83 18.16
CA ASP A 79 6.18 3.24 17.52
C ASP A 79 4.89 3.69 18.22
N SER A 80 4.12 4.52 17.53
CA SER A 80 2.84 5.02 17.99
C SER A 80 1.92 5.25 16.80
N TYR A 81 0.61 5.30 17.07
CA TYR A 81 -0.39 5.56 16.04
C TYR A 81 -0.14 6.90 15.31
N ASP A 82 0.25 7.94 16.05
CA ASP A 82 0.54 9.26 15.49
C ASP A 82 1.79 9.27 14.58
N ASN A 83 2.67 8.27 14.73
CA ASN A 83 3.89 8.11 13.96
C ASN A 83 3.76 7.13 12.78
N LEU A 84 2.56 6.62 12.48
CA LEU A 84 2.35 5.69 11.36
C LEU A 84 2.81 6.28 10.02
N THR A 85 2.56 7.57 9.77
CA THR A 85 3.05 8.21 8.55
C THR A 85 4.57 8.15 8.45
N TYR A 86 5.31 8.41 9.54
CA TYR A 86 6.77 8.27 9.53
C TYR A 86 7.23 6.83 9.31
N LYS A 87 6.54 5.85 9.92
CA LYS A 87 6.80 4.42 9.66
C LYS A 87 6.64 4.07 8.18
N THR A 88 5.58 4.53 7.53
CA THR A 88 5.35 4.29 6.10
C THR A 88 6.39 4.99 5.23
N LEU A 89 6.76 6.23 5.53
CA LEU A 89 7.83 6.94 4.82
C LEU A 89 9.18 6.25 4.97
N PHE A 90 9.47 5.72 6.17
CA PHE A 90 10.64 4.87 6.40
C PHE A 90 10.58 3.58 5.57
N ALA A 91 9.43 2.91 5.51
CA ALA A 91 9.24 1.73 4.66
C ALA A 91 9.55 2.03 3.18
N LEU A 92 9.05 3.16 2.66
CA LEU A 92 9.34 3.60 1.30
C LEU A 92 10.82 3.93 1.12
N LYS A 93 11.43 4.68 2.05
CA LYS A 93 12.88 4.97 2.06
C LYS A 93 13.70 3.69 1.98
N TRP A 94 13.40 2.71 2.83
CA TRP A 94 14.10 1.43 2.86
C TRP A 94 13.94 0.67 1.54
N ALA A 95 12.72 0.61 0.98
CA ALA A 95 12.47 -0.05 -0.30
C ALA A 95 13.27 0.58 -1.45
N THR A 96 13.43 1.91 -1.47
CA THR A 96 14.22 2.59 -2.52
C THR A 96 15.70 2.21 -2.51
N ARG A 97 16.25 1.81 -1.36
CA ARG A 97 17.67 1.49 -1.18
C ARG A 97 17.96 0.00 -1.29
N ASN A 98 17.03 -0.83 -0.83
CA ASN A 98 17.30 -2.25 -0.59
C ASN A 98 16.59 -3.19 -1.57
N CYS A 99 15.66 -2.69 -2.40
CA CYS A 99 14.91 -3.53 -3.32
C CYS A 99 14.82 -2.92 -4.73
N PHE A 100 15.97 -2.68 -5.37
CA PHE A 100 16.07 -2.05 -6.70
C PHE A 100 15.40 -2.86 -7.83
N LYS A 101 15.03 -4.11 -7.57
CA LYS A 101 14.37 -4.97 -8.55
C LYS A 101 12.84 -5.06 -8.35
N ALA A 102 12.30 -4.64 -7.20
CA ALA A 102 10.87 -4.71 -6.95
C ALA A 102 10.08 -3.89 -7.97
N THR A 103 9.24 -4.60 -8.71
CA THR A 103 8.28 -4.01 -9.65
C THR A 103 7.02 -3.54 -8.93
N HIS A 104 6.68 -4.16 -7.80
CA HIS A 104 5.49 -3.90 -7.02
C HIS A 104 5.81 -3.94 -5.53
N LEU A 105 5.25 -3.01 -4.76
CA LEU A 105 5.31 -2.99 -3.30
C LEU A 105 3.90 -3.11 -2.74
N LEU A 106 3.60 -4.17 -1.99
CA LEU A 106 2.40 -4.30 -1.18
C LEU A 106 2.69 -3.78 0.22
N LYS A 107 2.03 -2.70 0.65
CA LYS A 107 1.97 -2.31 2.05
C LYS A 107 0.75 -2.96 2.67
N THR A 108 0.89 -3.51 3.88
CA THR A 108 -0.20 -4.13 4.63
C THR A 108 0.06 -4.03 6.14
N ASP A 109 -0.96 -4.29 6.96
CA ASP A 109 -0.85 -4.34 8.42
C ASP A 109 -0.66 -5.78 8.95
N ASP A 110 -0.35 -5.93 10.25
CA ASP A 110 -0.07 -7.21 10.90
C ASP A 110 -1.31 -8.01 11.37
N ASP A 111 -2.51 -7.46 11.16
CA ASP A 111 -3.80 -8.11 11.40
C ASP A 111 -4.54 -8.47 10.10
N MET A 112 -3.75 -8.66 9.04
CA MET A 112 -4.21 -8.91 7.68
C MET A 112 -4.05 -10.38 7.29
N LEU A 113 -5.05 -10.89 6.56
CA LEU A 113 -4.93 -12.08 5.73
C LEU A 113 -4.71 -11.64 4.28
N ILE A 114 -3.54 -11.96 3.74
CA ILE A 114 -3.19 -11.74 2.35
C ILE A 114 -3.27 -13.08 1.61
N ILE A 115 -3.80 -13.07 0.39
CA ILE A 115 -3.74 -14.21 -0.52
C ILE A 115 -2.81 -13.83 -1.68
N PRO A 116 -1.49 -14.17 -1.60
CA PRO A 116 -0.49 -13.70 -2.55
C PRO A 116 -0.80 -14.05 -4.02
N GLU A 117 -1.32 -15.25 -4.27
CA GLU A 117 -1.76 -15.70 -5.60
C GLU A 117 -2.86 -14.79 -6.16
N ASN A 118 -3.81 -14.37 -5.33
CA ASN A 118 -4.87 -13.46 -5.77
C ASN A 118 -4.33 -12.06 -6.02
N ILE A 119 -3.40 -11.55 -5.19
CA ILE A 119 -2.69 -10.29 -5.47
C ILE A 119 -2.04 -10.35 -6.85
N LEU A 120 -1.28 -11.40 -7.17
CA LEU A 120 -0.66 -11.56 -8.48
C LEU A 120 -1.68 -11.59 -9.62
N ARG A 121 -2.79 -12.32 -9.48
CA ARG A 121 -3.87 -12.34 -10.47
C ARG A 121 -4.44 -10.95 -10.72
N ARG A 122 -4.62 -10.14 -9.67
CA ARG A 122 -5.08 -8.75 -9.81
C ARG A 122 -4.05 -7.90 -10.55
N LEU A 123 -2.77 -8.04 -10.23
CA LEU A 123 -1.70 -7.30 -10.92
C LEU A 123 -1.58 -7.66 -12.41
N ILE A 124 -1.67 -8.95 -12.74
CA ILE A 124 -1.69 -9.43 -14.14
C ILE A 124 -2.90 -8.86 -14.87
N TYR A 125 -4.10 -8.96 -14.26
CA TYR A 125 -5.33 -8.40 -14.84
C TYR A 125 -5.20 -6.90 -15.11
N VAL A 126 -4.69 -6.13 -14.15
CA VAL A 126 -4.49 -4.68 -14.29
C VAL A 126 -3.48 -4.36 -15.38
N ARG A 127 -2.33 -5.04 -15.40
CA ARG A 127 -1.30 -4.88 -16.44
C ARG A 127 -1.88 -5.12 -17.84
N ASP A 128 -2.61 -6.21 -18.02
CA ASP A 128 -3.19 -6.58 -19.31
C ASP A 128 -4.29 -5.59 -19.72
N PHE A 129 -5.12 -5.14 -18.78
CA PHE A 129 -6.14 -4.11 -19.00
C PHE A 129 -5.52 -2.78 -19.45
N LEU A 130 -4.49 -2.29 -18.75
CA LEU A 130 -3.79 -1.05 -19.11
C LEU A 130 -3.08 -1.16 -20.46
N SER A 131 -2.49 -2.33 -20.77
CA SER A 131 -1.88 -2.60 -22.08
C SER A 131 -2.90 -2.53 -23.22
N LEU A 132 -4.11 -3.04 -23.01
CA LEU A 132 -5.21 -2.93 -23.97
C LEU A 132 -5.71 -1.49 -24.14
N GLN A 133 -5.90 -0.75 -23.05
CA GLN A 133 -6.28 0.67 -23.10
C GLN A 133 -5.24 1.52 -23.85
N GLY A 134 -3.95 1.31 -23.58
CA GLY A 134 -2.87 1.98 -24.31
C GLY A 134 -2.89 1.70 -25.80
N LYS A 135 -3.19 0.46 -26.21
CA LYS A 135 -3.35 0.09 -27.63
C LYS A 135 -4.57 0.74 -28.28
N ILE A 136 -5.70 0.84 -27.57
CA ILE A 136 -6.92 1.51 -28.04
C ILE A 136 -6.68 3.02 -28.21
N ASN A 137 -6.08 3.67 -27.21
CA ASN A 137 -5.79 5.10 -27.24
C ASN A 137 -4.71 5.47 -28.27
N ASN A 138 -3.77 4.58 -28.56
CA ASN A 138 -2.82 4.76 -29.67
C ASN A 138 -3.44 4.52 -31.06
N GLY A 139 -4.62 3.90 -31.14
CA GLY A 139 -5.42 3.72 -32.36
C GLY A 139 -6.48 4.80 -32.59
N ILE A 140 -6.84 5.57 -31.56
CA ILE A 140 -7.82 6.67 -31.62
C ILE A 140 -7.16 7.91 -31.00
N LYS A 141 -6.58 8.76 -31.84
CA LYS A 141 -6.28 10.14 -31.42
C LYS A 141 -7.61 10.87 -31.22
N GLU A 142 -7.76 11.50 -30.05
CA GLU A 142 -8.95 12.21 -29.55
C GLU A 142 -9.96 11.35 -28.79
N PHE A 143 -9.78 11.28 -27.47
CA PHE A 143 -10.85 11.53 -26.49
C PHE A 143 -10.22 11.68 -25.09
N ILE A 144 -9.72 12.87 -24.75
CA ILE A 144 -9.46 13.23 -23.35
C ILE A 144 -10.68 14.03 -22.89
N PRO A 145 -11.57 13.47 -22.04
CA PRO A 145 -12.59 14.27 -21.38
C PRO A 145 -11.89 15.33 -20.51
N SER A 146 -12.32 16.57 -20.64
CA SER A 146 -11.84 17.73 -19.89
C SER A 146 -11.48 17.37 -18.45
N ILE A 147 -10.19 17.44 -18.12
CA ILE A 147 -9.69 17.38 -16.74
C ILE A 147 -10.36 18.54 -15.99
N ARG A 148 -11.33 18.23 -15.12
CA ARG A 148 -11.83 19.22 -14.16
C ARG A 148 -10.64 19.63 -13.30
N LYS A 149 -10.43 20.94 -13.14
CA LYS A 149 -9.45 21.51 -12.20
C LYS A 149 -9.66 20.87 -10.82
N LYS A 150 -8.81 19.93 -10.44
CA LYS A 150 -8.75 19.39 -9.07
C LYS A 150 -8.16 20.48 -8.17
N GLN A 151 -8.77 20.71 -7.02
CA GLN A 151 -8.24 21.65 -6.03
C GLN A 151 -7.00 21.01 -5.42
N HIS A 152 -5.83 21.51 -5.82
CA HIS A 152 -4.55 21.06 -5.28
C HIS A 152 -4.48 21.42 -3.80
N TRP A 153 -4.08 20.48 -2.94
CA TRP A 153 -3.75 20.75 -1.56
C TRP A 153 -2.66 21.85 -1.51
N ARG A 154 -3.03 23.05 -1.06
CA ARG A 154 -2.08 24.15 -0.86
C ARG A 154 -1.54 24.04 0.56
N GLY A 155 -0.51 23.23 0.74
CA GLY A 155 0.34 23.32 1.93
C GLY A 155 0.73 24.79 2.14
N LYS A 156 0.65 25.27 3.38
CA LYS A 156 1.09 26.64 3.68
C LYS A 156 2.59 26.72 3.45
N ASN A 157 3.01 27.44 2.41
CA ASN A 157 4.38 27.94 2.25
C ASN A 157 4.65 28.98 3.35
N ASN A 158 4.78 28.53 4.60
CA ASN A 158 5.33 29.36 5.65
C ASN A 158 6.84 29.12 5.68
N SER A 159 7.56 30.18 5.28
CA SER A 159 8.98 30.39 5.51
C SER A 159 9.41 29.92 6.91
N LEU A 160 10.38 29.00 6.93
CA LEU A 160 11.35 28.74 8.00
C LEU A 160 10.88 29.03 9.44
N SER A 161 10.47 27.99 10.18
CA SER A 161 10.81 27.87 11.59
C SER A 161 10.75 26.41 12.08
N LYS A 162 11.94 25.87 12.34
CA LYS A 162 12.37 24.90 13.37
C LYS A 162 11.75 23.48 13.37
N GLU A 163 12.66 22.53 13.10
CA GLU A 163 12.63 21.08 13.38
C GLU A 163 11.47 20.30 12.75
N ASN A 164 11.68 19.85 11.51
CA ASN A 164 10.90 18.77 10.90
C ASN A 164 11.61 17.43 11.19
N PRO A 165 11.01 16.50 11.95
CA PRO A 165 11.62 15.19 12.25
C PRO A 165 12.01 14.40 10.98
N ILE A 166 11.39 14.70 9.85
CA ILE A 166 11.70 14.09 8.55
C ILE A 166 13.05 14.52 7.99
N GLN A 167 13.50 15.75 8.24
CA GLN A 167 14.82 16.20 7.78
C GLN A 167 15.93 15.53 8.59
N ASP A 168 15.68 15.21 9.87
CA ASP A 168 16.61 14.43 10.69
C ASP A 168 16.69 12.95 10.27
N LEU A 169 15.63 12.36 9.69
CA LEU A 169 15.69 11.03 9.06
C LEU A 169 16.67 10.96 7.87
N ALA A 170 17.03 12.10 7.28
CA ALA A 170 18.05 12.19 6.24
C ALA A 170 19.47 12.38 6.82
N HIS A 171 19.62 12.79 8.08
CA HIS A 171 20.88 13.27 8.66
C HIS A 171 21.41 12.50 9.89
N LYS A 172 20.64 11.60 10.52
CA LYS A 172 21.16 10.81 11.66
C LYS A 172 22.17 9.74 11.22
N LYS A 173 23.45 10.03 11.48
CA LYS A 173 24.57 9.08 11.52
C LYS A 173 24.58 8.39 12.88
N ASN A 174 24.24 7.10 12.92
CA ASN A 174 24.86 6.05 13.72
C ASN A 174 23.94 4.82 13.72
N GLU A 175 24.27 3.81 12.91
CA GLU A 175 24.62 2.47 13.40
C GLU A 175 24.92 1.53 12.22
N THR A 176 25.65 0.47 12.56
CA THR A 176 26.52 -0.36 11.73
C THR A 176 25.80 -1.12 10.62
N VAL A 177 25.97 -0.68 9.37
CA VAL A 177 26.48 -1.41 8.19
C VAL A 177 26.36 -0.46 7.00
N ASN A 178 27.48 -0.31 6.28
CA ASN A 178 27.68 0.47 5.06
C ASN A 178 27.71 2.01 5.21
N LYS A 179 28.93 2.50 4.97
CA LYS A 179 29.35 3.89 4.78
C LYS A 179 28.33 4.65 3.92
N PHE A 180 27.65 5.62 4.52
CA PHE A 180 26.74 6.55 3.86
C PHE A 180 27.54 7.50 2.97
N ASP A 181 27.40 7.37 1.65
CA ASP A 181 27.74 8.44 0.73
C ASP A 181 26.51 9.35 0.58
N THR A 182 26.63 10.61 0.98
CA THR A 182 25.57 11.62 0.87
C THR A 182 25.69 12.44 -0.43
N GLY A 183 26.55 12.02 -1.37
CA GLY A 183 26.68 12.61 -2.69
C GLY A 183 25.80 11.90 -3.73
N ASP A 184 25.04 12.68 -4.49
CA ASP A 184 24.53 12.38 -5.84
C ASP A 184 23.34 11.38 -6.04
N ASP A 185 22.97 10.51 -5.11
CA ASP A 185 21.93 9.46 -5.36
C ASP A 185 20.44 9.90 -5.29
N TYR A 186 20.17 11.15 -4.88
CA TYR A 186 18.81 11.71 -4.73
C TYR A 186 18.35 12.56 -5.91
N LEU A 187 19.12 12.65 -6.99
CA LEU A 187 18.78 13.48 -8.15
C LEU A 187 17.71 12.83 -9.06
N CYS A 188 16.51 12.64 -8.53
CA CYS A 188 15.31 12.40 -9.33
C CYS A 188 14.76 13.75 -9.80
N ILE A 189 15.29 14.23 -10.94
CA ILE A 189 14.84 15.40 -11.70
C ILE A 189 14.97 16.72 -10.89
N THR A 190 16.05 17.46 -11.16
CA THR A 190 16.12 18.89 -10.82
C THR A 190 15.17 19.69 -11.73
N GLU A 191 14.70 20.82 -11.22
CA GLU A 191 13.70 21.75 -11.77
C GLU A 191 14.01 22.38 -13.15
N GLN A 192 14.79 21.75 -14.04
CA GLN A 192 15.17 22.32 -15.33
C GLN A 192 14.39 21.80 -16.55
N GLU A 193 13.47 20.84 -16.40
CA GLU A 193 12.66 20.33 -17.53
C GLU A 193 11.25 20.97 -17.67
N THR A 194 10.90 22.01 -16.91
CA THR A 194 9.52 22.52 -16.83
C THR A 194 9.14 23.64 -17.82
N LYS A 195 9.81 23.79 -18.97
CA LYS A 195 9.42 24.84 -19.95
C LYS A 195 9.28 24.44 -21.42
N ARG A 196 9.35 23.17 -21.76
CA ARG A 196 8.91 22.69 -23.08
C ARG A 196 8.26 21.34 -22.87
N ASP A 197 7.10 21.16 -23.49
CA ASP A 197 6.30 19.93 -23.54
C ASP A 197 5.13 19.91 -22.55
N GLU A 198 4.17 20.81 -22.76
CA GLU A 198 2.78 20.59 -22.34
C GLU A 198 2.16 19.33 -23.04
N ASP A 199 2.86 18.75 -24.03
CA ASP A 199 2.58 17.45 -24.66
C ASP A 199 3.13 16.22 -23.89
N LYS A 200 3.82 16.40 -22.75
CA LYS A 200 4.36 15.31 -21.90
C LYS A 200 3.43 14.88 -20.74
N ILE A 201 2.17 15.28 -20.75
CA ILE A 201 1.17 14.84 -19.75
C ILE A 201 0.86 13.33 -19.86
N GLY A 202 1.37 12.65 -20.90
CA GLY A 202 1.41 11.18 -21.04
C GLY A 202 2.70 10.51 -20.54
N ALA A 203 3.42 11.06 -19.55
CA ALA A 203 4.75 10.59 -19.15
C ALA A 203 4.87 10.01 -17.71
N ILE A 204 3.80 9.47 -17.12
CA ILE A 204 3.85 8.54 -15.96
C ILE A 204 3.23 7.20 -16.37
N THR A 205 3.68 6.61 -17.48
CA THR A 205 2.80 5.69 -18.23
C THR A 205 2.60 4.29 -17.66
N ASN A 206 3.28 3.83 -16.60
CA ASN A 206 3.06 2.47 -16.06
C ASN A 206 2.99 2.36 -14.52
N GLY A 207 3.09 3.47 -13.78
CA GLY A 207 3.05 3.47 -12.32
C GLY A 207 1.65 3.74 -11.79
N TYR A 208 1.18 3.00 -10.79
CA TYR A 208 -0.16 3.15 -10.23
C TYR A 208 -0.22 2.66 -8.78
N ILE A 209 -1.28 3.03 -8.06
CA ILE A 209 -1.63 2.47 -6.76
C ILE A 209 -2.92 1.66 -6.91
N LEU A 210 -2.90 0.40 -6.48
CA LEU A 210 -4.04 -0.53 -6.52
C LEU A 210 -4.49 -0.86 -5.10
N GLY A 211 -5.79 -0.79 -4.83
CA GLY A 211 -6.34 -1.21 -3.55
C GLY A 211 -7.82 -0.84 -3.41
N LYS A 212 -8.30 -0.77 -2.16
CA LYS A 212 -9.63 -0.23 -1.87
C LYS A 212 -9.56 1.30 -1.89
N ILE A 213 -10.19 1.94 -2.87
CA ILE A 213 -10.14 3.39 -3.04
C ILE A 213 -11.37 4.03 -2.41
N LEU A 214 -11.14 4.97 -1.50
CA LEU A 214 -12.18 5.83 -0.92
C LEU A 214 -12.15 7.20 -1.60
N ARG A 215 -13.34 7.75 -1.86
CA ARG A 215 -13.51 9.04 -2.53
C ARG A 215 -14.44 9.95 -1.76
N ARG A 216 -14.16 11.25 -1.81
CA ARG A 216 -14.97 12.29 -1.16
C ARG A 216 -15.25 12.00 0.32
N VAL A 217 -14.25 11.49 1.03
CA VAL A 217 -14.37 11.24 2.48
C VAL A 217 -14.22 12.58 3.20
N PRO A 218 -15.18 13.01 4.03
CA PRO A 218 -15.01 14.21 4.84
C PRO A 218 -13.94 13.97 5.92
N PRO A 219 -13.05 14.94 6.21
CA PRO A 219 -12.10 14.82 7.31
C PRO A 219 -12.82 14.58 8.64
N TYR A 220 -12.36 13.63 9.45
CA TYR A 220 -12.97 13.35 10.75
C TYR A 220 -12.72 14.51 11.73
N ARG A 221 -13.79 15.21 12.13
CA ARG A 221 -13.69 16.38 13.02
C ARG A 221 -14.00 16.09 14.49
N ASP A 222 -14.41 14.87 14.82
CA ASP A 222 -14.59 14.46 16.22
C ASP A 222 -13.23 14.20 16.89
N ARG A 223 -12.92 14.95 17.95
CA ARG A 223 -11.69 14.83 18.74
C ARG A 223 -11.52 13.46 19.40
N LYS A 224 -12.58 12.68 19.54
CA LYS A 224 -12.52 11.30 20.07
C LYS A 224 -12.19 10.27 19.01
N SER A 225 -12.28 10.63 17.73
CA SER A 225 -11.90 9.74 16.65
C SER A 225 -10.40 9.54 16.63
N LYS A 226 -9.95 8.29 16.47
CA LYS A 226 -8.54 8.00 16.19
C LYS A 226 -8.07 8.64 14.88
N TRP A 227 -9.00 8.95 13.97
CA TRP A 227 -8.72 9.60 12.70
C TRP A 227 -8.91 11.12 12.73
N PHE A 228 -8.98 11.74 13.91
CA PHE A 228 -9.26 13.17 14.05
C PHE A 228 -8.27 14.05 13.27
N ILE A 229 -8.80 14.98 12.47
CA ILE A 229 -8.03 15.97 11.72
C ILE A 229 -8.56 17.37 12.07
N PRO A 230 -7.76 18.23 12.73
CA PRO A 230 -8.20 19.59 13.04
C PRO A 230 -8.20 20.49 11.78
N TYR A 231 -9.06 21.50 11.75
CA TYR A 231 -9.13 22.49 10.66
C TYR A 231 -7.79 23.23 10.45
N THR A 232 -7.00 23.38 11.51
CA THR A 232 -5.66 23.98 11.44
C THR A 232 -4.67 23.15 10.64
N LEU A 233 -4.87 21.83 10.57
CA LEU A 233 -4.02 20.89 9.86
C LEU A 233 -4.54 20.63 8.43
N TYR A 234 -5.85 20.50 8.27
CA TYR A 234 -6.50 20.25 6.98
C TYR A 234 -7.83 20.99 6.90
N ASN A 235 -7.93 21.98 6.01
CA ASN A 235 -9.07 22.90 5.94
C ASN A 235 -10.02 22.64 4.75
N GLU A 236 -9.76 21.62 3.93
CA GLU A 236 -10.68 21.27 2.84
C GLU A 236 -11.86 20.45 3.37
N ASP A 237 -12.96 20.45 2.60
CA ASP A 237 -14.21 19.76 2.96
C ASP A 237 -14.12 18.24 2.77
N TYR A 238 -13.23 17.79 1.88
CA TYR A 238 -13.03 16.39 1.54
C TYR A 238 -11.56 16.06 1.45
N LEU A 239 -11.19 14.89 1.95
CA LEU A 239 -9.89 14.28 1.70
C LEU A 239 -9.71 13.98 0.20
N PRO A 240 -8.46 13.95 -0.32
CA PRO A 240 -8.20 13.46 -1.66
C PRO A 240 -8.69 12.01 -1.80
N ASP A 241 -8.89 11.53 -3.03
CA ASP A 241 -9.08 10.10 -3.24
C ASP A 241 -7.83 9.34 -2.76
N PHE A 242 -8.01 8.26 -2.01
CA PHE A 242 -6.89 7.53 -1.41
C PHE A 242 -7.19 6.03 -1.31
N ALA A 243 -6.14 5.21 -1.27
CA ALA A 243 -6.24 3.79 -0.97
C ALA A 243 -6.24 3.57 0.54
N THR A 244 -7.07 2.68 1.07
CA THR A 244 -7.14 2.44 2.52
C THR A 244 -5.85 1.81 3.07
N GLY A 245 -5.45 2.24 4.27
CA GLY A 245 -4.21 1.80 4.93
C GLY A 245 -4.09 0.30 5.19
N THR A 246 -5.21 -0.44 5.19
CA THR A 246 -5.23 -1.88 5.47
C THR A 246 -4.38 -2.70 4.48
N ALA A 247 -4.47 -2.38 3.18
CA ALA A 247 -3.60 -2.96 2.16
C ALA A 247 -3.70 -2.20 0.83
N TYR A 248 -2.56 -1.89 0.23
CA TYR A 248 -2.48 -1.34 -1.14
C TYR A 248 -1.17 -1.73 -1.81
N VAL A 249 -1.20 -1.85 -3.14
CA VAL A 249 -0.03 -2.13 -3.97
C VAL A 249 0.40 -0.88 -4.71
N ILE A 250 1.69 -0.56 -4.66
CA ILE A 250 2.34 0.45 -5.49
C ILE A 250 3.06 -0.27 -6.62
N ALA A 251 2.59 -0.09 -7.85
CA ALA A 251 3.32 -0.51 -9.04
C ALA A 251 4.41 0.52 -9.34
N ASN A 252 5.67 0.10 -9.27
CA ASN A 252 6.83 1.00 -9.33
C ASN A 252 7.02 1.62 -10.72
N GLY A 253 6.51 0.97 -11.77
CA GLY A 253 6.65 1.39 -13.17
C GLY A 253 8.09 1.35 -13.70
N ASN A 254 8.26 1.65 -14.99
CA ASN A 254 9.50 1.33 -15.72
C ASN A 254 10.40 2.56 -15.96
N LYS A 255 10.54 3.47 -14.98
CA LYS A 255 11.35 4.70 -15.12
C LYS A 255 12.49 4.79 -14.12
N ASN A 256 13.53 5.56 -14.49
CA ASN A 256 14.76 5.86 -13.72
C ASN A 256 14.51 6.30 -12.26
N CYS A 257 13.32 6.83 -11.95
CA CYS A 257 12.82 6.98 -10.58
C CYS A 257 11.41 6.39 -10.50
N GLY A 258 11.29 5.16 -10.01
CA GLY A 258 10.01 4.49 -9.85
C GLY A 258 9.06 5.20 -8.87
N VAL A 259 7.79 4.83 -8.89
CA VAL A 259 6.72 5.43 -8.06
C VAL A 259 7.09 5.41 -6.58
N ILE A 260 7.70 4.33 -6.09
CA ILE A 260 8.09 4.18 -4.68
C ILE A 260 9.07 5.30 -4.27
N LYS A 261 10.09 5.55 -5.11
CA LYS A 261 11.09 6.62 -4.88
C LYS A 261 10.45 8.00 -4.99
N SER A 262 9.55 8.18 -5.95
CA SER A 262 8.85 9.44 -6.18
C SER A 262 7.93 9.81 -5.02
N LEU A 263 7.17 8.85 -4.48
CA LEU A 263 6.35 9.04 -3.28
C LEU A 263 7.20 9.45 -2.07
N PHE A 264 8.30 8.74 -1.82
CA PHE A 264 9.20 9.07 -0.71
C PHE A 264 9.77 10.49 -0.86
N ILE A 265 10.40 10.83 -1.99
CA ILE A 265 11.06 12.14 -2.16
C ILE A 265 10.07 13.29 -2.08
N ASN A 266 8.89 13.16 -2.68
CA ASN A 266 7.91 14.25 -2.69
C ASN A 266 7.17 14.38 -1.36
N SER A 267 7.08 13.31 -0.56
CA SER A 267 6.59 13.40 0.81
C SER A 267 7.43 14.35 1.67
N LEU A 268 8.75 14.42 1.45
CA LEU A 268 9.66 15.30 2.20
C LEU A 268 9.42 16.79 1.92
N LYS A 269 8.76 17.11 0.80
CA LYS A 269 8.47 18.47 0.35
C LYS A 269 7.11 18.99 0.84
N ILE A 270 6.28 18.10 1.39
CA ILE A 270 4.88 18.37 1.77
C ILE A 270 4.82 18.59 3.28
N THR A 271 4.38 19.78 3.70
CA THR A 271 4.24 20.17 5.10
C THR A 271 2.96 20.97 5.34
N PRO A 272 2.21 20.73 6.44
CA PRO A 272 2.48 19.74 7.50
C PRO A 272 2.19 18.30 7.07
N VAL A 273 2.87 17.35 7.74
CA VAL A 273 2.65 15.90 7.55
C VAL A 273 1.36 15.51 8.27
N LEU A 274 0.46 14.83 7.56
CA LEU A 274 -0.79 14.34 8.14
C LEU A 274 -0.52 13.00 8.85
N PRO A 275 -0.92 12.80 10.12
CA PRO A 275 -0.76 11.54 10.86
C PRO A 275 -1.83 10.50 10.46
N LEU A 276 -2.07 10.39 9.15
CA LEU A 276 -2.88 9.37 8.49
C LEU A 276 -2.10 8.95 7.26
N GLU A 277 -1.38 7.83 7.37
CA GLU A 277 -0.35 7.45 6.41
C GLU A 277 -0.93 7.16 5.03
N ASP A 278 -2.12 6.57 5.00
CA ASP A 278 -2.82 6.18 3.78
C ASP A 278 -3.34 7.39 3.02
N VAL A 279 -3.98 8.32 3.72
CA VAL A 279 -4.42 9.62 3.18
C VAL A 279 -3.21 10.47 2.74
N PHE A 280 -2.15 10.50 3.53
CA PHE A 280 -0.97 11.30 3.22
C PHE A 280 -0.24 10.75 1.98
N VAL A 281 0.15 9.48 2.00
CA VAL A 281 0.97 8.87 0.93
C VAL A 281 0.16 8.61 -0.33
N THR A 282 -0.99 7.95 -0.21
CA THR A 282 -1.78 7.50 -1.38
C THR A 282 -2.83 8.50 -1.84
N GLY A 283 -3.07 9.56 -1.05
CA GLY A 283 -3.93 10.68 -1.41
C GLY A 283 -3.13 11.94 -1.72
N ILE A 284 -2.61 12.63 -0.70
CA ILE A 284 -1.96 13.95 -0.86
C ILE A 284 -0.72 13.88 -1.75
N VAL A 285 0.24 13.00 -1.45
CA VAL A 285 1.49 12.88 -2.22
C VAL A 285 1.20 12.28 -3.61
N ALA A 286 0.30 11.30 -3.70
CA ALA A 286 -0.08 10.68 -4.97
C ALA A 286 -0.79 11.67 -5.91
N GLU A 287 -1.69 12.51 -5.39
CA GLU A 287 -2.35 13.57 -6.16
C GLU A 287 -1.35 14.64 -6.62
N HIS A 288 -0.39 15.01 -5.78
CA HIS A 288 0.69 15.93 -6.19
C HIS A 288 1.54 15.39 -7.36
N LEU A 289 1.60 14.06 -7.49
CA LEU A 289 2.31 13.35 -8.55
C LEU A 289 1.41 12.94 -9.72
N ASP A 290 0.12 13.30 -9.71
CA ASP A 290 -0.87 12.86 -10.69
C ASP A 290 -0.88 11.33 -10.89
N LEU A 291 -0.66 10.56 -9.81
CA LEU A 291 -0.64 9.09 -9.87
C LEU A 291 -2.02 8.50 -10.11
N LEU A 292 -2.07 7.46 -10.94
CA LEU A 292 -3.29 6.69 -11.18
C LEU A 292 -3.63 5.83 -9.97
N LEU A 293 -4.85 5.99 -9.45
CA LEU A 293 -5.45 5.09 -8.46
C LEU A 293 -6.37 4.09 -9.17
N ILE A 294 -6.10 2.80 -9.00
CA ILE A 294 -6.89 1.69 -9.55
C ILE A 294 -7.69 1.07 -8.42
N GLU A 295 -9.01 1.07 -8.60
CA GLU A 295 -9.96 0.62 -7.59
C GLU A 295 -10.22 -0.88 -7.67
N ASP A 296 -10.15 -1.54 -6.52
CA ASP A 296 -10.47 -2.94 -6.36
C ASP A 296 -11.19 -3.24 -5.03
N ASN A 297 -12.28 -2.52 -4.81
CA ASN A 297 -13.09 -2.56 -3.59
C ASN A 297 -13.73 -3.93 -3.31
N THR A 298 -13.78 -4.82 -4.30
CA THR A 298 -14.38 -6.16 -4.19
C THR A 298 -13.41 -7.24 -3.74
N ARG A 299 -12.10 -6.94 -3.70
CA ARG A 299 -11.03 -7.91 -3.36
C ARG A 299 -10.13 -7.43 -2.23
N PHE A 300 -10.09 -6.13 -1.98
CA PHE A 300 -9.46 -5.53 -0.81
C PHE A 300 -10.55 -5.15 0.21
N SER A 301 -10.57 -5.82 1.35
CA SER A 301 -11.51 -5.52 2.43
C SER A 301 -10.82 -4.91 3.64
N SER A 302 -11.38 -3.80 4.13
CA SER A 302 -10.94 -3.11 5.35
C SER A 302 -11.62 -3.64 6.62
N SER A 303 -12.35 -4.75 6.54
CA SER A 303 -12.93 -5.42 7.71
C SER A 303 -13.29 -6.88 7.39
N ILE A 304 -13.44 -7.71 8.43
CA ILE A 304 -14.11 -9.00 8.30
C ILE A 304 -15.57 -8.77 7.89
N PRO A 305 -16.05 -9.32 6.76
CA PRO A 305 -17.46 -9.20 6.39
C PRO A 305 -18.37 -9.83 7.46
N VAL A 306 -19.22 -9.01 8.08
CA VAL A 306 -20.15 -9.44 9.15
C VAL A 306 -21.12 -10.53 8.66
N LEU A 307 -21.55 -10.46 7.40
CA LEU A 307 -22.47 -11.43 6.80
C LEU A 307 -21.80 -12.76 6.43
N PHE A 308 -20.47 -12.78 6.36
CA PHE A 308 -19.70 -13.98 6.07
C PHE A 308 -18.59 -14.13 7.11
N PRO A 309 -18.86 -14.37 8.39
CA PRO A 309 -17.79 -14.64 9.35
C PRO A 309 -17.01 -15.88 8.90
N TRP A 310 -15.67 -15.80 8.92
CA TRP A 310 -14.81 -16.88 8.43
C TRP A 310 -15.05 -18.22 9.15
N THR A 311 -15.62 -18.20 10.36
CA THR A 311 -15.90 -19.38 11.19
C THR A 311 -17.09 -20.22 10.74
N LEU A 312 -18.04 -19.68 9.97
CA LEU A 312 -19.42 -20.21 9.97
C LEU A 312 -19.78 -21.20 8.83
N SER A 313 -19.15 -21.18 7.65
CA SER A 313 -19.56 -22.09 6.57
C SER A 313 -18.55 -22.22 5.42
N ARG A 314 -18.71 -23.28 4.59
CA ARG A 314 -17.97 -23.44 3.31
C ARG A 314 -18.25 -22.30 2.33
N LEU A 315 -19.47 -21.75 2.33
CA LEU A 315 -19.86 -20.59 1.52
C LEU A 315 -19.05 -19.36 1.93
N ALA A 316 -18.86 -19.15 3.24
CA ALA A 316 -17.97 -18.11 3.73
C ALA A 316 -16.54 -18.38 3.25
N THR A 317 -15.98 -19.58 3.44
CA THR A 317 -14.62 -19.92 2.95
C THR A 317 -14.42 -19.59 1.46
N CYS A 318 -15.40 -19.87 0.59
CA CYS A 318 -15.32 -19.51 -0.83
C CYS A 318 -15.37 -18.00 -1.11
N TYR A 319 -16.08 -17.22 -0.28
CA TYR A 319 -15.98 -15.76 -0.34
C TYR A 319 -14.53 -15.31 -0.03
N TYR A 320 -13.95 -15.81 1.07
CA TYR A 320 -12.56 -15.49 1.45
C TYR A 320 -11.54 -15.98 0.40
N TYR A 321 -11.80 -17.11 -0.24
CA TYR A 321 -10.91 -17.71 -1.25
C TYR A 321 -10.65 -16.80 -2.45
N ASP A 322 -11.61 -15.95 -2.84
CA ASP A 322 -11.50 -15.05 -3.97
C ASP A 322 -10.89 -13.68 -3.59
N MET A 323 -10.74 -13.37 -2.29
CA MET A 323 -10.22 -12.08 -1.82
C MET A 323 -8.71 -11.95 -2.03
N ALA A 324 -8.21 -10.72 -2.15
CA ALA A 324 -6.77 -10.45 -2.20
C ALA A 324 -6.22 -10.08 -0.82
N ALA A 325 -6.96 -9.24 -0.07
CA ALA A 325 -6.58 -8.77 1.25
C ALA A 325 -7.79 -8.59 2.16
N ILE A 326 -7.66 -8.99 3.43
CA ILE A 326 -8.75 -8.96 4.41
C ILE A 326 -8.21 -8.52 5.77
N HIS A 327 -8.82 -7.49 6.33
CA HIS A 327 -8.43 -6.88 7.60
C HIS A 327 -9.19 -7.42 8.82
N GLY A 328 -8.50 -7.44 9.96
CA GLY A 328 -9.09 -7.59 11.29
C GLY A 328 -9.02 -9.00 11.88
N LEU A 329 -8.12 -9.86 11.38
CA LEU A 329 -7.97 -11.23 11.88
C LEU A 329 -6.91 -11.30 12.99
N LYS A 330 -7.30 -11.78 14.16
CA LYS A 330 -6.36 -12.07 15.26
C LYS A 330 -5.44 -13.23 14.89
N PRO A 331 -4.27 -13.39 15.55
CA PRO A 331 -3.29 -14.43 15.21
C PRO A 331 -3.86 -15.85 15.09
N ASN A 332 -4.68 -16.28 16.04
CA ASN A 332 -5.30 -17.61 16.02
C ASN A 332 -6.38 -17.76 14.94
N ASP A 333 -7.13 -16.67 14.69
CA ASP A 333 -8.15 -16.63 13.65
C ASP A 333 -7.49 -16.69 12.27
N LEU A 334 -6.37 -15.98 12.08
CA LEU A 334 -5.55 -16.00 10.87
C LEU A 334 -5.06 -17.42 10.56
N ILE A 335 -4.48 -18.11 11.54
CA ILE A 335 -4.00 -19.49 11.39
C ILE A 335 -5.13 -20.43 11.02
N THR A 336 -6.29 -20.28 11.66
CA THR A 336 -7.43 -21.17 11.40
C THR A 336 -8.05 -20.88 10.03
N ALA A 337 -8.21 -19.61 9.67
CA ALA A 337 -8.68 -19.18 8.36
C ALA A 337 -7.77 -19.68 7.25
N TRP A 338 -6.45 -19.54 7.42
CA TRP A 338 -5.46 -20.01 6.45
C TRP A 338 -5.56 -21.51 6.21
N LYS A 339 -5.61 -22.33 7.26
CA LYS A 339 -5.77 -23.79 7.12
C LYS A 339 -7.01 -24.16 6.32
N LYS A 340 -8.16 -23.55 6.64
CA LYS A 340 -9.41 -23.77 5.90
C LYS A 340 -9.32 -23.38 4.42
N LEU A 341 -8.54 -22.35 4.09
CA LEU A 341 -8.33 -21.91 2.71
C LEU A 341 -7.41 -22.87 1.93
N GLN A 342 -6.48 -23.54 2.62
CA GLN A 342 -5.62 -24.57 2.02
C GLN A 342 -6.40 -25.87 1.73
N ASP A 343 -7.43 -26.16 2.53
CA ASP A 343 -8.27 -27.36 2.39
C ASP A 343 -9.36 -27.24 1.30
N ILE A 344 -9.51 -26.07 0.65
CA ILE A 344 -10.55 -25.84 -0.37
C ILE A 344 -9.93 -25.57 -1.75
N THR A 345 -10.56 -26.13 -2.78
CA THR A 345 -10.13 -25.98 -4.17
C THR A 345 -11.00 -24.99 -4.94
N ALA A 346 -10.44 -24.42 -6.01
CA ALA A 346 -11.17 -23.56 -6.93
C ALA A 346 -12.42 -24.23 -7.51
N TYR A 347 -12.37 -25.54 -7.78
CA TYR A 347 -13.51 -26.32 -8.29
C TYR A 347 -14.67 -26.35 -7.28
N GLU A 348 -14.36 -26.51 -5.99
CA GLU A 348 -15.37 -26.50 -4.93
C GLU A 348 -16.04 -25.12 -4.80
N CYS A 349 -15.29 -24.05 -5.08
CA CYS A 349 -15.81 -22.68 -5.13
C CYS A 349 -16.44 -22.27 -6.48
N GLN A 350 -16.26 -23.06 -7.55
CA GLN A 350 -16.92 -22.85 -8.85
C GLN A 350 -18.40 -23.27 -8.84
N SER A 351 -18.77 -24.30 -8.06
CA SER A 351 -20.18 -24.72 -7.92
C SER A 351 -21.07 -23.70 -7.18
N THR A 352 -20.43 -22.74 -6.53
CA THR A 352 -21.03 -21.74 -5.64
C THR A 352 -20.96 -20.31 -6.19
N SER A 353 -20.04 -20.03 -7.13
CA SER A 353 -19.77 -18.70 -7.66
C SER A 353 -20.96 -18.05 -8.38
N GLY A 354 -21.67 -18.75 -9.28
CA GLY A 354 -22.76 -18.13 -10.06
C GLY A 354 -23.98 -17.65 -9.23
N LEU A 355 -24.30 -18.36 -8.14
CA LEU A 355 -25.48 -18.07 -7.30
C LEU A 355 -25.14 -17.16 -6.12
N ILE A 356 -23.96 -17.34 -5.53
CA ILE A 356 -23.48 -16.52 -4.40
C ILE A 356 -23.03 -15.16 -4.89
N GLN A 357 -22.32 -15.07 -6.00
CA GLN A 357 -21.84 -13.79 -6.52
C GLN A 357 -23.02 -12.90 -6.92
N LYS A 358 -24.08 -13.46 -7.54
CA LYS A 358 -25.35 -12.73 -7.80
C LYS A 358 -26.08 -12.33 -6.52
N LYS A 359 -26.15 -13.18 -5.50
CA LYS A 359 -26.83 -12.86 -4.22
C LYS A 359 -26.04 -11.89 -3.35
N ILE A 360 -24.71 -11.98 -3.34
CA ILE A 360 -23.79 -11.08 -2.63
C ILE A 360 -23.74 -9.72 -3.31
N TYR A 361 -23.62 -9.63 -4.64
CA TYR A 361 -23.70 -8.34 -5.35
C TYR A 361 -25.08 -7.69 -5.18
N ALA A 362 -26.17 -8.47 -5.21
CA ALA A 362 -27.50 -7.95 -4.93
C ALA A 362 -27.68 -7.49 -3.48
N MET A 363 -27.04 -8.12 -2.48
CA MET A 363 -27.08 -7.70 -1.08
C MET A 363 -26.17 -6.50 -0.78
N LEU A 364 -24.94 -6.49 -1.31
CA LEU A 364 -23.99 -5.39 -1.11
C LEU A 364 -24.46 -4.10 -1.79
N ALA A 365 -25.11 -4.20 -2.95
CA ALA A 365 -25.76 -3.06 -3.61
C ALA A 365 -26.91 -2.44 -2.79
N MET A 366 -27.45 -3.14 -1.79
CA MET A 366 -28.49 -2.62 -0.89
C MET A 366 -27.92 -1.83 0.30
N PHE A 367 -26.60 -1.88 0.56
CA PHE A 367 -25.97 -1.24 1.72
C PHE A 367 -24.95 -0.14 1.37
N GLU A 368 -24.70 0.14 0.09
CA GLU A 368 -23.96 1.33 -0.37
C GLU A 368 -24.91 2.53 -0.66
N MET A 369 -25.80 2.83 0.28
CA MET A 369 -26.34 4.19 0.39
C MET A 369 -25.71 4.84 1.61
N PRO A 370 -25.05 6.01 1.48
CA PRO A 370 -24.54 6.72 2.63
C PRO A 370 -25.73 7.15 3.48
N ASN A 371 -25.81 6.62 4.70
CA ASN A 371 -26.65 7.22 5.73
C ASN A 371 -26.07 8.60 6.06
N GLY A 372 -26.80 9.64 5.64
CA GLY A 372 -26.96 10.94 6.32
C GLY A 372 -25.71 11.71 6.71
#